data_AF-A0A9D0NSF8-F1
#
_entry.id   AF-A0A9D0NSF8-F1
#
_cell.length_a   1.000
_cell.length_b   1.000
_cell.length_c   1.000
_cell.angle_alpha   90.00
_cell.angle_beta   90.00
_cell.angle_gamma   90.00
#
_symmetry.space_group_name_H-M   'P 1'
#
loop_
_entity.id
_entity.type
_entity.pdbx_description
1 polymer ?
#
loop_
_entity_poly.entity_id
_entity_poly.type
_entity_poly.pdbx_seq_one_letter_code
_entity_poly.pdbx_strand_id
1 'polypeptide(L)'
;MDSLKLSLSILDASEPLRKRAPQVDEDGKPLTDFMVIIPGLRKKSRPHIERTTDEIHRILGCYSDVVVFAELNLALNLLWVSTRPASGKHFEIADAIRSSVPDARLVSHM
;
A
#
# COMPACT_ATOMS: atom_id res chain seq x y z
N MET A 1 20.61 10.23 -2.82
CA MET A 1 19.71 9.29 -3.54
C MET A 1 19.06 8.46 -2.46
N ASP A 2 18.13 9.07 -1.75
CA ASP A 2 17.52 8.50 -0.57
C ASP A 2 16.61 7.33 -0.96
N SER A 3 16.82 6.23 -0.26
CA SER A 3 16.23 4.94 -0.55
C SER A 3 14.75 5.00 -0.21
N LEU A 4 13.90 4.87 -1.24
CA LEU A 4 12.46 4.65 -1.09
C LEU A 4 12.24 3.49 -0.11
N LYS A 5 11.68 3.78 1.06
CA LYS A 5 11.49 2.79 2.13
C LYS A 5 10.17 2.06 1.92
N LEU A 6 10.12 1.21 0.89
CA LEU A 6 9.01 0.27 0.66
C LEU A 6 9.08 -0.86 1.71
N SER A 7 8.47 -0.64 2.87
CA SER A 7 8.41 -1.61 3.97
C SER A 7 6.99 -2.16 4.12
N LEU A 8 6.67 -3.22 3.38
CA LEU A 8 5.47 -4.02 3.60
C LEU A 8 5.68 -4.97 4.79
N SER A 9 5.82 -4.37 5.97
CA SER A 9 6.05 -5.08 7.23
C SER A 9 4.73 -5.74 7.69
N ILE A 10 4.71 -7.06 7.79
CA ILE A 10 3.64 -7.82 8.47
C ILE A 10 3.86 -7.65 9.98
N LEU A 11 3.51 -6.51 10.56
CA LEU A 11 3.70 -6.23 11.99
C LEU A 11 2.36 -6.22 12.75
N ASP A 12 2.39 -6.76 13.97
CA ASP A 12 1.37 -6.51 14.99
C ASP A 12 1.38 -5.02 15.33
N ALA A 13 0.34 -4.30 14.90
CA ALA A 13 0.27 -2.85 14.92
C ALA A 13 -0.08 -2.32 16.33
N SER A 14 0.92 -1.99 17.15
CA SER A 14 0.67 -1.27 18.42
C SER A 14 0.43 0.23 18.22
N GLU A 15 0.93 0.81 17.12
CA GLU A 15 0.73 2.22 16.78
C GLU A 15 -0.29 2.44 15.65
N PRO A 16 -1.12 3.50 15.70
CA PRO A 16 -2.04 3.85 14.62
C PRO A 16 -1.30 4.21 13.32
N LEU A 17 -1.78 3.69 12.18
CA LEU A 17 -1.28 3.97 10.82
C LEU A 17 -1.03 5.46 10.55
N ARG A 18 -1.92 6.35 11.00
CA ARG A 18 -1.80 7.81 10.83
C ARG A 18 -0.52 8.42 11.41
N LYS A 19 0.13 7.73 12.35
CA LYS A 19 1.39 8.19 12.98
C LYS A 19 2.63 7.71 12.20
N ARG A 20 2.46 6.71 11.34
CA ARG A 20 3.55 6.08 10.58
C ARG A 20 3.62 6.54 9.13
N ALA A 21 2.48 6.87 8.52
CA ALA A 21 2.43 7.38 7.16
C ALA A 21 3.04 8.80 7.09
N PRO A 22 3.95 9.09 6.14
CA PRO A 22 4.44 10.44 5.92
C PRO A 22 3.30 11.33 5.42
N GLN A 23 3.27 12.59 5.84
CA GLN A 23 2.28 13.57 5.36
C GLN A 23 2.77 14.38 4.16
N VAL A 24 4.10 14.46 4.00
CA VAL A 24 4.77 15.21 2.94
C VAL A 24 5.89 14.38 2.33
N ASP A 25 6.26 14.70 1.09
CA ASP A 25 7.45 14.15 0.44
C ASP A 25 8.74 14.85 0.91
N GLU A 26 9.88 14.44 0.33
CA GLU A 26 11.21 14.98 0.62
C GLU A 26 11.34 16.50 0.33
N ASP A 27 10.48 17.05 -0.54
CA ASP A 27 10.44 18.47 -0.88
C ASP A 27 9.42 19.26 -0.01
N GLY A 28 8.78 18.60 0.96
CA GLY A 28 7.74 19.18 1.81
C GLY A 28 6.37 19.33 1.14
N LYS A 29 6.13 18.68 0.00
CA LYS A 29 4.83 18.71 -0.69
C LYS A 29 3.87 17.68 -0.10
N PRO A 30 2.57 18.00 0.05
CA PRO A 30 1.58 17.06 0.57
C PRO A 30 1.50 15.77 -0.23
N LEU A 31 1.35 14.65 0.47
CA LEU A 31 1.04 13.35 -0.12
C LEU A 31 -0.47 13.10 -0.18
N THR A 32 -0.87 12.20 -1.07
CA THR A 32 -2.24 11.72 -1.24
C THR A 32 -2.30 10.26 -0.83
N ASP A 33 -3.29 9.91 -0.01
CA ASP A 33 -3.45 8.56 0.52
C ASP A 33 -4.64 7.84 -0.14
N PHE A 34 -4.46 6.55 -0.39
CA PHE A 34 -5.57 5.66 -0.72
C PHE A 34 -5.45 4.31 0.00
N MET A 35 -6.58 3.65 0.14
CA MET A 35 -6.67 2.39 0.87
C MET A 35 -7.27 1.28 0.02
N VAL A 36 -6.68 0.09 0.12
CA VAL A 36 -7.18 -1.13 -0.52
C VAL A 36 -7.48 -2.17 0.57
N ILE A 37 -8.70 -2.70 0.60
CA ILE A 37 -9.05 -3.87 1.43
C ILE A 37 -8.85 -5.14 0.61
N ILE A 38 -8.28 -6.18 1.24
CA ILE A 38 -8.06 -7.51 0.65
C ILE A 38 -8.81 -8.55 1.50
N PRO A 39 -10.13 -8.70 1.34
CA PRO A 39 -10.98 -9.47 2.24
C PRO A 39 -10.47 -10.90 2.46
N GLY A 40 -10.33 -11.30 3.72
CA GLY A 40 -9.99 -12.67 4.09
C GLY A 40 -8.50 -13.02 3.98
N LEU A 41 -7.61 -12.10 3.60
CA LEU A 41 -6.17 -12.36 3.48
C LEU A 41 -5.57 -12.98 4.76
N ARG A 42 -5.89 -12.44 5.93
CA ARG A 42 -5.43 -12.98 7.24
C ARG A 42 -5.86 -14.41 7.56
N LYS A 43 -6.90 -14.90 6.88
CA LYS A 43 -7.41 -16.27 7.07
C LYS A 43 -6.73 -17.27 6.12
N LYS A 44 -5.91 -16.79 5.18
CA LYS A 44 -5.18 -17.64 4.23
C LYS A 44 -3.94 -18.25 4.90
N SER A 45 -3.37 -19.26 4.25
CA SER A 45 -2.12 -19.85 4.72
C SER A 45 -0.97 -18.84 4.64
N ARG A 46 0.03 -19.01 5.51
CA ARG A 46 1.22 -18.14 5.52
C ARG A 46 1.90 -18.02 4.15
N PRO A 47 2.13 -19.11 3.38
CA PRO A 47 2.72 -18.99 2.04
C PRO A 47 1.86 -18.18 1.06
N HIS A 48 0.53 -18.20 1.22
CA HIS A 48 -0.36 -17.38 0.38
C HIS A 48 -0.28 -15.90 0.74
N ILE A 49 -0.18 -15.58 2.04
CA ILE A 49 -0.01 -14.21 2.53
C ILE A 49 1.34 -13.65 2.04
N GLU A 50 2.42 -14.42 2.16
CA GLU A 50 3.75 -14.04 1.68
C GLU A 50 3.74 -13.77 0.17
N ARG A 51 3.21 -14.71 -0.64
CA ARG A 51 3.08 -14.52 -2.09
C ARG A 51 2.25 -13.28 -2.46
N THR A 52 1.15 -13.03 -1.75
CA THR A 52 0.31 -11.85 -1.99
C THR A 52 1.08 -10.57 -1.66
N THR A 53 1.84 -10.58 -0.57
CA THR A 53 2.68 -9.44 -0.15
C THR A 53 3.77 -9.16 -1.18
N ASP A 54 4.45 -10.20 -1.67
CA ASP A 54 5.50 -10.08 -2.69
C ASP A 54 4.96 -9.50 -4.01
N GLU A 55 3.77 -9.96 -4.43
CA GLU A 55 3.11 -9.46 -5.64
C GLU A 55 2.71 -8.00 -5.50
N ILE A 56 2.14 -7.60 -4.34
CA ILE A 56 1.86 -6.19 -4.04
C ILE A 56 3.15 -5.37 -4.05
N HIS A 57 4.23 -5.87 -3.45
CA HIS A 57 5.52 -5.19 -3.44
C HIS A 57 6.02 -4.94 -4.86
N ARG A 58 5.98 -5.97 -5.71
CA ARG A 58 6.38 -5.89 -7.11
C ARG A 58 5.57 -4.84 -7.87
N ILE A 59 4.24 -4.85 -7.71
CA ILE A 59 3.34 -3.89 -8.38
C ILE A 59 3.68 -2.47 -7.94
N LEU A 60 3.78 -2.21 -6.63
CA LEU A 60 4.10 -0.88 -6.10
C LEU A 60 5.50 -0.41 -6.56
N GLY A 61 6.45 -1.32 -6.71
CA GLY A 61 7.77 -1.03 -7.28
C GLY A 61 7.73 -0.47 -8.71
N CYS A 62 6.75 -0.90 -9.53
CA CYS A 62 6.51 -0.36 -10.86
C CYS A 62 6.01 1.11 -10.85
N TYR A 63 5.58 1.61 -9.69
CA TYR A 63 5.11 2.98 -9.49
C TYR A 63 6.00 3.73 -8.48
N SER A 64 7.28 3.35 -8.36
CA SER A 64 8.23 3.92 -7.40
C SER A 64 8.51 5.42 -7.56
N ASP A 65 8.19 5.99 -8.72
CA ASP A 65 8.22 7.44 -8.98
C ASP A 65 7.11 8.18 -8.23
N VAL A 66 5.95 7.54 -8.04
CA VAL A 66 4.76 8.12 -7.41
C VAL A 66 4.53 7.61 -5.99
N VAL A 67 4.76 6.32 -5.72
CA VAL A 67 4.57 5.69 -4.41
C VAL A 67 5.71 6.07 -3.47
N VAL A 68 5.34 6.66 -2.34
CA VAL A 68 6.29 7.10 -1.30
C VAL A 68 6.28 6.15 -0.11
N PHE A 69 5.11 5.65 0.26
CA PHE A 69 4.94 4.76 1.40
C PHE A 69 3.84 3.74 1.11
N ALA A 70 4.01 2.53 1.62
CA ALA A 70 2.98 1.52 1.61
C ALA A 70 3.10 0.60 2.83
N GLU A 71 1.96 0.25 3.43
CA GLU A 71 1.92 -0.62 4.59
C GLU A 71 0.71 -1.56 4.53
N LEU A 72 0.96 -2.86 4.73
CA LEU A 72 -0.08 -3.88 4.80
C LEU A 72 -0.40 -4.24 6.26
N ASN A 73 -1.56 -3.79 6.74
CA ASN A 73 -2.10 -4.21 8.02
C ASN A 73 -2.89 -5.52 7.86
N LEU A 74 -2.26 -6.64 8.18
CA LEU A 74 -2.85 -7.97 8.04
C LEU A 74 -4.05 -8.17 8.99
N ALA A 75 -4.02 -7.62 10.20
CA ALA A 75 -5.14 -7.74 11.15
C ALA A 75 -6.46 -7.18 10.55
N LEU A 76 -6.35 -6.06 9.83
CA LEU A 76 -7.47 -5.40 9.14
C LEU A 76 -7.68 -5.88 7.69
N ASN A 77 -6.73 -6.63 7.12
CA ASN A 77 -6.63 -6.88 5.69
C ASN A 77 -6.59 -5.59 4.84
N LEU A 78 -5.89 -4.57 5.32
CA LEU A 78 -5.89 -3.23 4.73
C LEU A 78 -4.48 -2.87 4.26
N LEU A 79 -4.34 -2.51 2.99
CA LEU A 79 -3.16 -1.88 2.42
C LEU A 79 -3.38 -0.36 2.39
N TRP A 80 -2.53 0.39 3.08
CA TRP A 80 -2.42 1.84 2.96
C TRP A 80 -1.32 2.17 1.96
N VAL A 81 -1.56 3.13 1.06
CA VAL A 81 -0.55 3.63 0.13
C VAL A 81 -0.58 5.15 0.13
N SER A 82 0.59 5.77 0.33
CA SER A 82 0.82 7.21 0.20
C SER A 82 1.58 7.50 -1.09
N THR A 83 1.11 8.49 -1.84
CA THR A 83 1.60 8.84 -3.17
C THR A 83 1.86 10.32 -3.32
N ARG A 84 2.79 10.70 -4.20
CA ARG A 84 2.88 12.07 -4.70
C ARG A 84 1.60 12.42 -5.46
N PRO A 85 1.12 13.68 -5.41
CA PRO A 85 -0.04 14.10 -6.18
C PRO A 85 0.19 13.86 -7.68
N ALA A 86 -0.52 12.87 -8.23
CA ALA A 86 -0.47 12.53 -9.65
C ALA A 86 -1.86 12.15 -10.12
N SER A 87 -2.40 12.92 -11.06
CA SER A 87 -3.78 12.78 -11.55
C SER A 87 -4.04 11.34 -12.02
N GLY A 88 -5.01 10.68 -11.39
CA GLY A 88 -5.50 9.34 -11.77
C GLY A 88 -4.61 8.15 -11.38
N LYS A 89 -3.39 8.36 -10.86
CA LYS A 89 -2.45 7.26 -10.59
C LYS A 89 -2.90 6.28 -9.51
N HIS A 90 -3.68 6.73 -8.53
CA HIS A 90 -4.25 5.84 -7.52
C HIS A 90 -5.22 4.80 -8.12
N PHE A 91 -5.96 5.14 -9.18
CA PHE A 91 -6.82 4.18 -9.88
C PHE A 91 -6.00 3.17 -10.67
N GLU A 92 -4.95 3.61 -11.36
CA GLU A 92 -4.04 2.70 -12.08
C GLU A 92 -3.38 1.69 -11.14
N ILE A 93 -2.87 2.16 -9.99
CA ILE A 93 -2.24 1.29 -8.99
C ILE A 93 -3.27 0.32 -8.39
N ALA A 94 -4.46 0.80 -8.04
CA ALA A 94 -5.52 -0.04 -7.49
C ALA A 94 -5.99 -1.12 -8.50
N ASP A 95 -6.07 -0.78 -9.78
CA ASP A 95 -6.43 -1.70 -10.86
C ASP A 95 -5.33 -2.75 -11.10
N ALA A 96 -4.06 -2.36 -11.05
CA ALA A 96 -2.93 -3.29 -11.11
C ALA A 96 -2.98 -4.28 -9.93
N ILE A 97 -3.20 -3.78 -8.70
CA ILE A 97 -3.37 -4.63 -7.51
C ILE A 97 -4.55 -5.58 -7.69
N ARG A 98 -5.71 -5.10 -8.13
CA ARG A 98 -6.91 -5.94 -8.35
C ARG A 98 -6.68 -7.00 -9.42
N SER A 99 -5.86 -6.72 -10.43
CA SER A 99 -5.57 -7.66 -11.51
C SER A 99 -4.74 -8.86 -11.02
N SER A 100 -3.83 -8.66 -10.07
CA SER A 100 -3.04 -9.74 -9.45
C SER A 100 -3.69 -10.33 -8.19
N VAL A 101 -4.50 -9.55 -7.47
CA VAL A 101 -5.20 -9.92 -6.24
C VAL A 101 -6.71 -9.68 -6.44
N PRO A 102 -7.45 -10.63 -7.02
CA PRO A 102 -8.82 -10.41 -7.49
C PRO A 102 -9.82 -9.97 -6.41
N ASP A 103 -9.55 -10.29 -5.15
CA ASP A 103 -10.39 -9.91 -4.02
C ASP A 103 -10.13 -8.47 -3.52
N ALA A 104 -9.06 -7.82 -3.99
CA ALA A 104 -8.72 -6.46 -3.58
C ALA A 104 -9.77 -5.43 -4.02
N ARG A 105 -10.11 -4.50 -3.13
CA ARG A 105 -11.11 -3.44 -3.34
C ARG A 105 -10.55 -2.10 -2.89
N LEU A 106 -10.65 -1.07 -3.72
CA LEU A 106 -10.37 0.31 -3.32
C LEU A 106 -11.47 0.79 -2.38
N VAL A 107 -11.09 1.35 -1.23
CA VAL A 107 -12.03 1.73 -0.16
C VAL A 107 -12.12 3.23 0.06
N SER A 108 -11.05 3.97 -0.22
CA SER A 108 -11.04 5.42 -0.10
C SER A 108 -9.95 6.03 -0.96
N HIS A 109 -10.22 7.23 -1.47
CA HIS A 109 -9.25 8.19 -2.00
C HIS A 109 -9.49 9.51 -1.26
N MET A 110 -8.44 10.15 -0.74
CA MET A 110 -8.51 11.46 -0.08
C MET A 110 -7.49 12.42 -0.67
#